data_AF-A0A3M9M5B5-F1
#
_entry.id   AF-A0A3M9M5B5-F1
#
_cell.length_a   1.000
_cell.length_b   1.000
_cell.length_c   1.000
_cell.angle_alpha   90.00
_cell.angle_beta   90.00
_cell.angle_gamma   90.00
#
_symmetry.space_group_name_H-M   'P 1'
#
loop_
_entity.id
_entity.type
_entity.pdbx_description
1 polymer ?
#
loop_
_entity_poly.entity_id
_entity_poly.type
_entity_poly.pdbx_seq_one_letter_code
_entity_poly.pdbx_strand_id
1 'polypeptide(L)'
;MTSPSQCQHLCCQIPGVRSRSRSGCRLASELVESRPLPEPDSEELAALVGSTSQRLLYGLLYRRRSNPPTMVELRLFAAQALGEDQSQTDRRVRELRRYFDVAAERIDGEHRYILRGWAKHPAADGAPISLRRRAEVLAPQRCAMCGKTPLEHHVTLVVDHRIPQSWGGSNDVDNLQPLCEDCNAGKRDYFHSFEAHAEEIRKAISYDEPQRRIGALLAAFKGEWVRGDLIGIVASAKEYQEDWQRRLRDLRFFGWKIEHQNRYNEGARVRAYYRATVVTELPENIPTAIRAEEARRRRARSASTLED
;
A
#
# COMPACT_ATOMS: atom_id res chain seq x y z
N MET A 1 -9.63 29.40 -69.26
CA MET A 1 -9.00 28.22 -68.63
C MET A 1 -9.66 28.08 -67.27
N THR A 2 -10.59 27.18 -66.96
CA THR A 2 -11.02 25.90 -67.55
C THR A 2 -12.44 25.66 -67.00
N SER A 3 -13.34 25.26 -67.91
CA SER A 3 -14.64 24.56 -67.81
C SER A 3 -15.37 24.23 -66.49
N PRO A 4 -16.70 23.95 -66.59
CA PRO A 4 -17.72 24.25 -65.60
C PRO A 4 -18.35 23.00 -64.95
N SER A 5 -19.42 23.23 -64.17
CA SER A 5 -20.64 22.41 -64.11
C SER A 5 -20.53 21.06 -63.38
N GLN A 6 -21.00 20.95 -62.12
CA GLN A 6 -22.38 20.65 -61.68
C GLN A 6 -22.42 19.25 -61.05
N CYS A 7 -22.94 19.16 -59.82
CA CYS A 7 -24.05 18.28 -59.39
C CYS A 7 -24.00 18.15 -57.86
N GLN A 8 -25.02 18.71 -57.17
CA GLN A 8 -26.09 17.95 -56.47
C GLN A 8 -25.61 17.44 -55.09
N HIS A 9 -26.26 17.68 -53.95
CA HIS A 9 -27.67 17.86 -53.65
C HIS A 9 -27.86 18.59 -52.31
N LEU A 10 -29.09 19.06 -52.12
CA LEU A 10 -29.66 19.84 -51.03
C LEU A 10 -29.33 19.38 -49.60
N CYS A 11 -29.12 20.34 -48.70
CA CYS A 11 -30.01 20.50 -47.53
C CYS A 11 -29.93 21.92 -46.92
N CYS A 12 -30.89 22.76 -47.33
CA CYS A 12 -31.49 23.87 -46.57
C CYS A 12 -32.12 23.30 -45.28
N GLN A 13 -32.23 23.90 -44.08
CA GLN A 13 -32.39 25.28 -43.56
C GLN A 13 -32.18 25.15 -42.01
N ILE A 14 -31.32 25.88 -41.27
CA ILE A 14 -31.43 27.21 -40.57
C ILE A 14 -32.88 27.55 -40.10
N PRO A 15 -33.21 28.23 -38.96
CA PRO A 15 -32.39 29.15 -38.14
C PRO A 15 -32.71 29.37 -36.62
N GLY A 16 -31.85 30.17 -35.94
CA GLY A 16 -32.20 30.94 -34.71
C GLY A 16 -31.14 30.96 -33.59
N VAL A 17 -30.10 31.82 -33.60
CA VAL A 17 -29.98 33.09 -32.82
C VAL A 17 -29.95 32.86 -31.29
N ARG A 18 -28.99 33.24 -30.40
CA ARG A 18 -27.90 34.24 -30.34
C ARG A 18 -26.93 33.91 -29.18
N SER A 19 -25.62 34.07 -29.43
CA SER A 19 -24.52 34.60 -28.59
C SER A 19 -24.42 34.45 -27.05
N ARG A 20 -23.22 33.96 -26.64
CA ARG A 20 -22.35 34.29 -25.47
C ARG A 20 -22.66 33.68 -24.09
N SER A 21 -21.77 32.78 -23.62
CA SER A 21 -20.73 33.12 -22.62
C SER A 21 -19.72 31.97 -22.44
N ARG A 22 -18.45 32.32 -22.19
CA ARG A 22 -17.41 31.40 -21.70
C ARG A 22 -17.62 31.20 -20.19
N SER A 23 -17.75 29.97 -19.68
CA SER A 23 -17.18 29.55 -18.38
C SER A 23 -17.51 28.09 -18.04
N GLY A 24 -16.53 27.37 -17.47
CA GLY A 24 -16.71 26.18 -16.62
C GLY A 24 -17.03 24.88 -17.37
N CYS A 25 -16.06 24.10 -17.85
CA CYS A 25 -15.22 23.20 -17.07
C CYS A 25 -15.54 23.16 -15.55
N ARG A 26 -16.47 22.28 -15.15
CA ARG A 26 -16.58 21.61 -13.84
C ARG A 26 -17.83 20.72 -13.85
N LEU A 27 -17.80 19.65 -13.06
CA LEU A 27 -18.88 18.67 -12.79
C LEU A 27 -18.86 17.40 -13.66
N ALA A 28 -17.78 16.64 -13.52
CA ALA A 28 -17.85 15.18 -13.46
C ALA A 28 -16.88 14.71 -12.36
N SER A 29 -17.17 15.13 -11.13
CA SER A 29 -16.53 14.67 -9.90
C SER A 29 -17.66 14.42 -8.92
N GLU A 30 -17.59 13.30 -8.21
CA GLU A 30 -18.47 12.88 -7.10
C GLU A 30 -19.71 12.07 -7.47
N LEU A 31 -19.50 10.79 -7.79
CA LEU A 31 -20.24 9.68 -7.19
C LEU A 31 -19.27 8.52 -6.96
N VAL A 32 -18.44 8.62 -5.92
CA VAL A 32 -17.86 7.43 -5.29
C VAL A 32 -18.93 6.95 -4.31
N GLU A 33 -19.72 5.95 -4.69
CA GLU A 33 -20.65 5.29 -3.76
C GLU A 33 -19.85 4.78 -2.56
N SER A 34 -20.07 5.38 -1.39
CA SER A 34 -19.42 4.96 -0.15
C SER A 34 -19.99 3.60 0.26
N ARG A 35 -19.14 2.57 0.27
CA ARG A 35 -19.48 1.22 0.73
C ARG A 35 -20.26 1.28 2.06
N PRO A 36 -21.49 0.75 2.14
CA PRO A 36 -22.26 0.75 3.38
C PRO A 36 -21.57 -0.10 4.45
N LEU A 37 -21.81 0.22 5.73
CA LEU A 37 -21.35 -0.60 6.85
C LEU A 37 -22.11 -1.94 6.87
N PRO A 38 -21.46 -3.07 7.24
CA PRO A 38 -22.11 -4.37 7.26
C PRO A 38 -23.18 -4.40 8.37
N GLU A 39 -24.31 -5.07 8.11
CA GLU A 39 -25.35 -5.26 9.11
C GLU A 39 -24.82 -6.12 10.29
N PRO A 40 -25.26 -5.89 11.54
CA PRO A 40 -24.75 -6.58 12.73
C PRO A 40 -24.82 -8.12 12.67
N ASP A 41 -25.78 -8.67 11.92
CA ASP A 41 -26.00 -10.11 11.81
C ASP A 41 -25.54 -10.67 10.45
N SER A 42 -24.80 -9.89 9.66
CA SER A 42 -24.33 -10.29 8.33
C SER A 42 -23.14 -11.25 8.38
N GLU A 43 -23.06 -12.15 7.39
CA GLU A 43 -21.88 -12.99 7.16
C GLU A 43 -20.63 -12.15 6.86
N GLU A 44 -20.79 -10.99 6.22
CA GLU A 44 -19.72 -10.03 5.97
C GLU A 44 -19.05 -9.56 7.26
N LEU A 45 -19.84 -9.15 8.26
CA LEU A 45 -19.30 -8.77 9.57
C LEU A 45 -18.65 -9.98 10.25
N ALA A 46 -19.28 -11.16 10.19
CA ALA A 46 -18.75 -12.37 10.80
C ALA A 46 -17.40 -12.81 10.20
N ALA A 47 -17.18 -12.56 8.91
CA ALA A 47 -15.90 -12.79 8.24
C ALA A 47 -14.82 -11.77 8.64
N LEU A 48 -15.21 -10.54 9.01
CA LEU A 48 -14.29 -9.48 9.39
C LEU A 48 -13.85 -9.56 10.85
N VAL A 49 -14.78 -9.81 11.77
CA VAL A 49 -14.49 -9.84 13.21
C VAL A 49 -14.60 -11.26 13.77
N GLY A 50 -13.52 -11.70 14.40
CA GLY A 50 -13.34 -13.11 14.76
C GLY A 50 -14.08 -13.58 16.02
N SER A 51 -14.55 -12.67 16.89
CA SER A 51 -15.23 -13.06 18.14
C SER A 51 -16.70 -12.62 18.21
N THR A 52 -17.52 -13.43 18.88
CA THR A 52 -18.92 -13.09 19.21
C THR A 52 -19.01 -11.77 19.99
N SER A 53 -18.05 -11.53 20.88
CA SER A 53 -17.96 -10.29 21.66
C SER A 53 -17.75 -9.05 20.79
N GLN A 54 -16.89 -9.14 19.77
CA GLN A 54 -16.68 -8.05 18.80
C GLN A 54 -17.96 -7.78 17.99
N ARG A 55 -18.67 -8.83 17.55
CA ARG A 55 -19.95 -8.66 16.83
C ARG A 55 -21.01 -7.97 17.67
N LEU A 56 -21.14 -8.34 18.94
CA LEU A 56 -22.14 -7.74 19.84
C LEU A 56 -21.82 -6.27 20.16
N LEU A 57 -20.55 -5.95 20.42
CA LEU A 57 -20.10 -4.57 20.63
C LEU A 57 -20.27 -3.72 19.35
N TYR A 58 -19.93 -4.27 18.18
CA TYR A 58 -20.21 -3.63 16.89
C TYR A 58 -21.72 -3.38 16.73
N GLY A 59 -22.56 -4.39 16.98
CA GLY A 59 -24.01 -4.26 16.88
C GLY A 59 -24.58 -3.20 17.81
N LEU A 60 -24.06 -3.07 19.03
CA LEU A 60 -24.44 -2.00 19.95
C LEU A 60 -24.06 -0.62 19.39
N LEU A 61 -22.82 -0.46 18.92
CA LEU A 61 -22.34 0.79 18.29
C LEU A 61 -23.14 1.13 17.03
N TYR A 62 -23.48 0.13 16.21
CA TYR A 62 -24.25 0.26 14.97
C TYR A 62 -25.68 0.75 15.21
N ARG A 63 -26.37 0.16 16.18
CA ARG A 63 -27.74 0.57 16.57
C ARG A 63 -27.76 1.93 17.27
N ARG A 64 -26.73 2.25 18.04
CA ARG A 64 -26.62 3.50 18.81
C ARG A 64 -25.87 4.62 18.08
N ARG A 65 -25.76 4.58 16.74
CA ARG A 65 -25.10 5.66 15.96
C ARG A 65 -25.72 7.05 16.20
N SER A 66 -27.03 7.13 16.47
CA SER A 66 -27.74 8.38 16.80
C SER A 66 -27.64 8.79 18.28
N ASN A 67 -27.27 7.88 19.18
CA ASN A 67 -27.06 8.16 20.60
C ASN A 67 -25.84 7.35 21.12
N PRO A 68 -24.62 7.78 20.78
CA PRO A 68 -23.42 6.97 20.94
C PRO A 68 -23.13 6.64 22.41
N PRO A 69 -22.74 5.40 22.74
CA PRO A 69 -22.53 4.98 24.12
C PRO A 69 -21.18 5.48 24.67
N THR A 70 -21.10 5.60 26.00
CA THR A 70 -19.86 5.78 26.75
C THR A 70 -19.12 4.45 26.92
N MET A 71 -17.84 4.51 27.32
CA MET A 71 -17.10 3.28 27.66
C MET A 71 -17.71 2.53 28.86
N VAL A 72 -18.33 3.26 29.81
CA VAL A 72 -19.03 2.65 30.96
C VAL A 72 -20.21 1.82 30.48
N GLU A 73 -21.02 2.35 29.55
CA GLU A 73 -22.14 1.62 28.96
C GLU A 73 -21.68 0.41 28.14
N LEU A 74 -20.58 0.54 27.38
CA LEU A 74 -20.00 -0.57 26.61
C LEU A 74 -19.53 -1.71 27.52
N ARG A 75 -18.85 -1.39 28.63
CA ARG A 75 -18.40 -2.37 29.63
C ARG A 75 -19.56 -3.04 30.34
N LEU A 76 -20.57 -2.26 30.73
CA LEU A 76 -21.78 -2.80 31.37
C LEU A 76 -22.49 -3.79 30.45
N PHE A 77 -22.64 -3.44 29.17
CA PHE A 77 -23.23 -4.32 28.16
C PHE A 77 -22.42 -5.60 27.97
N ALA A 78 -21.09 -5.51 27.84
CA ALA A 78 -20.23 -6.67 27.70
C ALA A 78 -20.29 -7.59 28.94
N ALA A 79 -20.29 -7.02 30.15
CA ALA A 79 -20.41 -7.78 31.38
C ALA A 79 -21.74 -8.54 31.46
N GLN A 80 -22.86 -7.91 31.09
CA GLN A 80 -24.19 -8.52 31.13
C GLN A 80 -24.43 -9.55 30.02
N ALA A 81 -23.97 -9.26 28.80
CA ALA A 81 -24.23 -10.11 27.65
C ALA A 81 -23.24 -11.28 27.52
N LEU A 82 -22.03 -11.16 28.08
CA LEU A 82 -20.92 -12.09 27.80
C LEU A 82 -20.16 -12.55 29.05
N GLY A 83 -20.46 -11.99 30.23
CA GLY A 83 -19.71 -12.29 31.46
C GLY A 83 -18.24 -11.86 31.41
N GLU A 84 -17.90 -10.87 30.57
CA GLU A 84 -16.52 -10.42 30.36
C GLU A 84 -16.05 -9.39 31.40
N ASP A 85 -14.75 -9.41 31.69
CA ASP A 85 -14.06 -8.39 32.49
C ASP A 85 -13.85 -7.07 31.70
N GLN A 86 -13.82 -5.93 32.40
CA GLN A 86 -13.69 -4.60 31.79
C GLN A 86 -12.45 -4.45 30.89
N SER A 87 -11.33 -5.09 31.24
CA SER A 87 -10.09 -5.05 30.44
C SER A 87 -10.26 -5.67 29.06
N GLN A 88 -11.19 -6.63 28.91
CA GLN A 88 -11.49 -7.28 27.65
C GLN A 88 -12.34 -6.38 26.76
N THR A 89 -13.31 -5.64 27.32
CA THR A 89 -14.15 -4.70 26.55
C THR A 89 -13.32 -3.63 25.85
N ASP A 90 -12.42 -2.95 26.58
CA ASP A 90 -11.55 -1.91 26.04
C ASP A 90 -10.65 -2.43 24.91
N ARG A 91 -10.15 -3.67 25.08
CA ARG A 91 -9.39 -4.36 24.05
C ARG A 91 -10.24 -4.63 22.81
N ARG A 92 -11.47 -5.14 22.96
CA ARG A 92 -12.35 -5.43 21.81
C ARG A 92 -12.76 -4.17 21.06
N VAL A 93 -13.04 -3.06 21.75
CA VAL A 93 -13.31 -1.77 21.10
C VAL A 93 -12.10 -1.28 20.30
N ARG A 94 -10.87 -1.44 20.83
CA ARG A 94 -9.65 -1.15 20.07
C ARG A 94 -9.46 -2.08 18.87
N GLU A 95 -9.84 -3.35 18.97
CA GLU A 95 -9.78 -4.29 17.86
C GLU A 95 -10.81 -3.97 16.76
N LEU A 96 -12.00 -3.47 17.12
CA LEU A 96 -12.99 -3.00 16.14
C LEU A 96 -12.49 -1.82 15.31
N ARG A 97 -11.65 -0.95 15.89
CA ARG A 97 -11.01 0.18 15.18
C ARG A 97 -10.10 -0.24 14.02
N ARG A 98 -9.75 -1.53 13.92
CA ARG A 98 -9.00 -2.08 12.78
C ARG A 98 -9.83 -2.11 11.50
N TYR A 99 -11.14 -2.28 11.63
CA TYR A 99 -12.06 -2.44 10.49
C TYR A 99 -12.92 -1.20 10.30
N PHE A 100 -13.25 -0.51 11.39
CA PHE A 100 -14.23 0.57 11.41
C PHE A 100 -13.67 1.84 12.04
N ASP A 101 -14.13 2.99 11.56
CA ASP A 101 -13.89 4.28 12.22
C ASP A 101 -14.78 4.39 13.47
N VAL A 102 -14.22 4.00 14.63
CA VAL A 102 -14.86 4.13 15.95
C VAL A 102 -14.18 5.26 16.73
N ALA A 103 -14.65 6.48 16.54
CA ALA A 103 -14.08 7.66 17.17
C ALA A 103 -14.55 7.83 18.61
N ALA A 104 -13.67 8.32 19.49
CA ALA A 104 -14.04 8.74 20.85
C ALA A 104 -14.10 10.27 20.87
N GLU A 105 -15.29 10.83 21.01
CA GLU A 105 -15.51 12.27 21.05
C GLU A 105 -16.08 12.70 22.41
N ARG A 106 -15.78 13.92 22.83
CA ARG A 106 -16.32 14.47 24.07
C ARG A 106 -17.65 15.16 23.76
N ILE A 107 -18.75 14.57 24.21
CA ILE A 107 -20.12 15.07 24.02
C ILE A 107 -20.74 15.20 25.42
N ASP A 108 -21.29 16.36 25.73
CA ASP A 108 -21.92 16.67 27.03
C ASP A 108 -21.03 16.36 28.25
N GLY A 109 -19.71 16.54 28.09
CA GLY A 109 -18.73 16.32 29.16
C GLY A 109 -18.21 14.88 29.28
N GLU A 110 -18.72 13.93 28.49
CA GLU A 110 -18.32 12.52 28.52
C GLU A 110 -17.71 12.04 27.20
N HIS A 111 -16.84 11.03 27.26
CA HIS A 111 -16.32 10.38 26.05
C HIS A 111 -17.33 9.36 25.51
N ARG A 112 -17.85 9.63 24.32
CA ARG A 112 -18.78 8.77 23.59
C ARG A 112 -18.15 8.19 22.33
N TYR A 113 -18.50 6.95 22.03
CA TYR A 113 -17.87 6.14 20.99
C TYR A 113 -18.79 6.02 19.77
N ILE A 114 -18.39 6.64 18.66
CA ILE A 114 -19.21 6.82 17.46
C ILE A 114 -18.69 5.93 16.34
N LEU A 115 -19.55 5.05 15.81
CA LEU A 115 -19.27 4.28 14.60
C LEU A 115 -19.64 5.12 13.37
N ARG A 116 -18.62 5.70 12.72
CA ARG A 116 -18.80 6.64 11.59
C ARG A 116 -18.87 5.97 10.24
N GLY A 117 -18.15 4.87 10.05
CA GLY A 117 -17.99 4.23 8.76
C GLY A 117 -16.88 3.19 8.79
N TRP A 118 -16.47 2.74 7.60
CA TRP A 118 -15.23 1.97 7.47
C TRP A 118 -14.05 2.80 7.96
N ALA A 119 -13.05 2.15 8.55
CA ALA A 119 -11.81 2.85 8.86
C ALA A 119 -11.25 3.48 7.56
N LYS A 120 -10.79 4.74 7.62
CA LYS A 120 -10.28 5.48 6.45
C LYS A 120 -9.14 4.75 5.73
N HIS A 121 -8.46 3.89 6.48
CA HIS A 121 -7.64 2.80 5.99
C HIS A 121 -8.14 1.56 6.73
N PRO A 122 -9.02 0.72 6.14
CA PRO A 122 -9.31 -0.56 6.75
C PRO A 122 -7.97 -1.25 6.86
N ALA A 123 -7.62 -1.68 8.06
CA ALA A 123 -6.42 -2.47 8.22
C ALA A 123 -6.60 -3.70 7.31
N ALA A 124 -5.89 -3.70 6.17
CA ALA A 124 -5.32 -4.95 5.67
C ALA A 124 -4.37 -5.59 6.74
N ASP A 125 -4.13 -4.82 7.81
CA ASP A 125 -3.13 -4.93 8.86
C ASP A 125 -3.72 -5.40 10.20
N GLY A 126 -4.25 -6.63 10.25
CA GLY A 126 -4.67 -7.20 11.53
C GLY A 126 -5.52 -8.47 11.50
N ALA A 127 -5.95 -8.93 10.32
CA ALA A 127 -6.50 -10.28 10.21
C ALA A 127 -5.40 -11.28 10.60
N PRO A 128 -5.64 -12.17 11.58
CA PRO A 128 -4.66 -13.20 11.91
C PRO A 128 -4.41 -14.04 10.64
N ILE A 129 -3.13 -14.29 10.34
CA ILE A 129 -2.76 -15.21 9.25
C ILE A 129 -3.41 -16.56 9.57
N SER A 130 -4.27 -17.04 8.68
CA SER A 130 -5.01 -18.29 8.91
C SER A 130 -4.05 -19.45 9.16
N LEU A 131 -4.48 -20.44 9.95
CA LEU A 131 -3.64 -21.62 10.25
C LEU A 131 -3.18 -22.33 8.98
N ARG A 132 -4.04 -22.39 7.95
CA ARG A 132 -3.71 -22.92 6.63
C ARG A 132 -2.54 -22.17 6.00
N ARG A 133 -2.60 -20.83 5.95
CA ARG A 133 -1.56 -20.00 5.35
C ARG A 133 -0.27 -20.02 6.17
N ARG A 134 -0.37 -20.13 7.50
CA ARG A 134 0.80 -20.36 8.38
C ARG A 134 1.51 -21.68 8.05
N ALA A 135 0.76 -22.77 7.89
CA ALA A 135 1.32 -24.07 7.52
C ALA A 135 2.00 -24.02 6.14
N GLU A 136 1.36 -23.37 5.16
CA GLU A 136 1.91 -23.17 3.82
C GLU A 136 3.24 -22.42 3.84
N VAL A 137 3.32 -21.28 4.54
CA VAL A 137 4.53 -20.46 4.60
C VAL A 137 5.67 -21.15 5.37
N LEU A 138 5.35 -21.96 6.38
CA LEU A 138 6.33 -22.67 7.21
C LEU A 138 6.77 -24.03 6.62
N ALA A 139 6.08 -24.54 5.60
CA ALA A 139 6.39 -25.82 4.95
C ALA A 139 7.88 -26.00 4.52
N PRO A 140 8.61 -24.95 4.10
CA PRO A 140 10.04 -25.07 3.78
C PRO A 140 10.96 -25.44 4.94
N GLN A 141 10.49 -25.34 6.20
CA GLN A 141 11.22 -25.68 7.43
C GLN A 141 12.62 -25.05 7.54
N ARG A 142 12.82 -23.88 6.93
CA ARG A 142 14.06 -23.11 6.98
C ARG A 142 13.77 -21.61 6.99
N CYS A 143 14.62 -20.85 7.66
CA CYS A 143 14.57 -19.39 7.63
C CYS A 143 14.93 -18.88 6.23
N ALA A 144 14.05 -18.08 5.63
CA ALA A 144 14.25 -17.46 4.32
C ALA A 144 15.42 -16.45 4.28
N MET A 145 15.84 -15.93 5.45
CA MET A 145 16.92 -14.95 5.53
C MET A 145 18.29 -15.60 5.76
N CYS A 146 18.41 -16.42 6.80
CA CYS A 146 19.69 -17.00 7.24
C CYS A 146 19.88 -18.47 6.89
N GLY A 147 18.83 -19.17 6.41
CA GLY A 147 18.91 -20.59 6.04
C GLY A 147 18.84 -21.58 7.20
N LYS A 148 18.92 -21.12 8.47
CA LYS A 148 18.82 -22.00 9.65
C LYS A 148 17.52 -22.81 9.66
N THR A 149 17.61 -24.05 10.11
CA THR A 149 16.52 -25.03 10.24
C THR A 149 16.22 -25.30 11.73
N PRO A 150 14.96 -25.57 12.13
CA PRO A 150 14.64 -25.89 13.52
C PRO A 150 15.39 -27.11 14.07
N LEU A 151 15.57 -28.15 13.25
CA LEU A 151 16.16 -29.42 13.67
C LEU A 151 17.67 -29.30 13.94
N GLU A 152 18.42 -28.66 13.04
CA GLU A 152 19.89 -28.61 13.13
C GLU A 152 20.39 -27.44 13.97
N HIS A 153 19.64 -26.34 14.00
CA HIS A 153 20.09 -25.09 14.62
C HIS A 153 19.30 -24.71 15.87
N HIS A 154 18.31 -25.52 16.28
CA HIS A 154 17.46 -25.30 17.44
C HIS A 154 16.79 -23.91 17.44
N VAL A 155 16.31 -23.46 16.28
CA VAL A 155 15.60 -22.19 16.11
C VAL A 155 14.09 -22.38 15.96
N THR A 156 13.33 -21.42 16.46
CA THR A 156 11.88 -21.33 16.19
C THR A 156 11.63 -20.52 14.92
N LEU A 157 10.82 -21.03 14.01
CA LEU A 157 10.36 -20.29 12.84
C LEU A 157 9.02 -19.60 13.12
N VAL A 158 8.90 -18.36 12.65
CA VAL A 158 7.71 -17.53 12.69
C VAL A 158 7.37 -17.07 11.27
N VAL A 159 6.10 -16.73 11.07
CA VAL A 159 5.64 -16.12 9.82
C VAL A 159 5.83 -14.61 9.92
N ASP A 160 6.51 -14.03 8.94
CA ASP A 160 6.81 -12.60 8.83
C ASP A 160 6.35 -12.06 7.47
N HIS A 161 6.06 -10.77 7.39
CA HIS A 161 5.70 -10.08 6.15
C HIS A 161 6.92 -9.45 5.48
N ARG A 162 7.17 -9.69 4.19
CA ARG A 162 8.26 -9.06 3.44
C ARG A 162 8.15 -7.53 3.47
N ILE A 163 6.95 -7.03 3.18
CA ILE A 163 6.54 -5.63 3.35
C ILE A 163 5.82 -5.52 4.69
N PRO A 164 6.31 -4.71 5.64
CA PRO A 164 5.61 -4.48 6.90
C PRO A 164 4.15 -4.08 6.70
N GLN A 165 3.28 -4.60 7.55
CA GLN A 165 1.87 -4.20 7.58
C GLN A 165 1.71 -2.68 7.81
N SER A 166 2.59 -2.06 8.60
CA SER A 166 2.60 -0.60 8.78
C SER A 166 2.75 0.20 7.47
N TRP A 167 3.25 -0.43 6.42
CA TRP A 167 3.41 0.15 5.08
C TRP A 167 2.38 -0.36 4.06
N GLY A 168 1.38 -1.13 4.51
CA GLY A 168 0.32 -1.69 3.68
C GLY A 168 0.61 -3.08 3.10
N GLY A 169 1.51 -3.85 3.72
CA GLY A 169 1.80 -5.22 3.30
C GLY A 169 0.63 -6.18 3.51
N SER A 170 0.25 -6.95 2.47
CA SER A 170 -0.88 -7.89 2.55
C SER A 170 -0.54 -9.20 3.29
N ASN A 171 -1.57 -9.95 3.68
CA ASN A 171 -1.41 -11.31 4.21
C ASN A 171 -1.26 -12.37 3.11
N ASP A 172 -1.11 -11.98 1.83
CA ASP A 172 -1.00 -12.94 0.73
C ASP A 172 0.32 -13.69 0.79
N VAL A 173 0.32 -14.94 0.30
CA VAL A 173 1.47 -15.85 0.43
C VAL A 173 2.76 -15.23 -0.13
N ASP A 174 2.65 -14.42 -1.18
CA ASP A 174 3.78 -13.74 -1.83
C ASP A 174 4.44 -12.68 -0.92
N ASN A 175 3.66 -12.06 -0.03
CA ASN A 175 4.18 -11.12 0.98
C ASN A 175 4.57 -11.82 2.28
N LEU A 176 4.38 -13.13 2.43
CA LEU A 176 4.76 -13.86 3.64
C LEU A 176 6.08 -14.62 3.44
N GLN A 177 6.82 -14.80 4.53
CA GLN A 177 8.06 -15.57 4.55
C GLN A 177 8.29 -16.24 5.91
N PRO A 178 8.91 -17.44 5.93
CA PRO A 178 9.34 -18.08 7.16
C PRO A 178 10.66 -17.44 7.64
N LEU A 179 10.70 -16.88 8.85
CA LEU A 179 11.93 -16.38 9.46
C LEU A 179 12.17 -17.03 10.82
N CYS A 180 13.42 -17.19 11.24
CA CYS A 180 13.71 -17.49 12.63
C CYS A 180 13.45 -16.26 13.52
N GLU A 181 13.19 -16.47 14.81
CA GLU A 181 12.89 -15.38 15.76
C GLU A 181 13.95 -14.27 15.74
N ASP A 182 15.24 -14.61 15.71
CA ASP A 182 16.34 -13.64 15.63
C ASP A 182 16.28 -12.77 14.37
N CYS A 183 16.09 -13.40 13.20
CA CYS A 183 16.00 -12.69 11.92
C CYS A 183 14.74 -11.83 11.85
N ASN A 184 13.62 -12.33 12.41
CA ASN A 184 12.38 -11.56 12.51
C ASN A 184 12.58 -10.32 13.39
N ALA A 185 13.17 -10.47 14.57
CA ALA A 185 13.46 -9.36 15.48
C ALA A 185 14.37 -8.31 14.80
N GLY A 186 15.50 -8.74 14.25
CA GLY A 186 16.41 -7.84 13.55
C GLY A 186 15.80 -7.16 12.31
N LYS A 187 14.89 -7.85 11.62
CA LYS A 187 14.12 -7.25 10.52
C LYS A 187 13.20 -6.15 11.01
N ARG A 188 12.45 -6.37 12.10
CA ARG A 188 11.59 -5.34 12.70
C ARG A 188 12.39 -4.12 13.14
N ASP A 189 13.51 -4.33 13.84
CA ASP A 189 14.36 -3.24 14.33
C ASP A 189 14.92 -2.42 13.16
N TYR A 190 15.30 -3.09 12.07
CA TYR A 190 15.70 -2.43 10.84
C TYR A 190 14.56 -1.60 10.24
N PHE A 191 13.34 -2.14 10.13
CA PHE A 191 12.21 -1.39 9.56
C PHE A 191 11.79 -0.21 10.42
N HIS A 192 11.87 -0.34 11.74
CA HIS A 192 11.62 0.74 12.68
C HIS A 192 12.57 1.94 12.48
N SER A 193 13.78 1.72 11.95
CA SER A 193 14.71 2.80 11.61
C SER A 193 14.20 3.73 10.50
N PHE A 194 13.17 3.33 9.74
CA PHE A 194 12.57 4.14 8.69
C PHE A 194 11.19 4.70 9.07
N GLU A 195 10.79 4.62 10.35
CA GLU A 195 9.48 5.10 10.78
C GLU A 195 9.27 6.59 10.44
N ALA A 196 10.35 7.38 10.49
CA ALA A 196 10.36 8.79 10.07
C ALA A 196 10.00 9.01 8.59
N HIS A 197 10.11 7.97 7.75
CA HIS A 197 9.79 7.99 6.32
C HIS A 197 8.59 7.09 5.97
N ALA A 198 7.82 6.63 6.97
CA ALA A 198 6.77 5.62 6.76
C ALA A 198 5.69 6.09 5.79
N GLU A 199 5.29 7.37 5.86
CA GLU A 199 4.28 7.95 4.96
C GLU A 199 4.78 8.02 3.52
N GLU A 200 6.03 8.44 3.31
CA GLU A 200 6.65 8.52 1.99
C GLU A 200 6.85 7.13 1.38
N ILE A 201 7.25 6.15 2.20
CA ILE A 201 7.39 4.75 1.76
C ILE A 201 6.02 4.18 1.38
N ARG A 202 4.97 4.43 2.18
CA ARG A 202 3.60 4.00 1.87
C ARG A 202 3.11 4.65 0.57
N LYS A 203 3.35 5.95 0.40
CA LYS A 203 3.05 6.66 -0.84
C LYS A 203 3.79 6.04 -2.02
N ALA A 204 5.08 5.73 -1.87
CA ALA A 204 5.87 5.09 -2.92
C ALA A 204 5.27 3.73 -3.30
N ILE A 205 4.92 2.89 -2.32
CA ILE A 205 4.31 1.56 -2.54
C ILE A 205 2.97 1.64 -3.30
N SER A 206 2.22 2.73 -3.14
CA SER A 206 0.92 2.91 -3.79
C SER A 206 0.99 3.10 -5.31
N TYR A 207 2.14 3.48 -5.88
CA TYR A 207 2.27 3.63 -7.33
C TYR A 207 2.30 2.29 -8.06
N ASP A 208 1.77 2.25 -9.28
CA ASP A 208 1.72 1.03 -10.08
C ASP A 208 3.09 0.68 -10.65
N GLU A 209 3.76 1.63 -11.32
CA GLU A 209 5.00 1.33 -12.02
C GLU A 209 6.19 1.20 -11.06
N PRO A 210 7.00 0.12 -11.13
CA PRO A 210 8.10 -0.12 -10.20
C PRO A 210 9.15 0.99 -10.24
N GLN A 211 9.42 1.60 -11.41
CA GLN A 211 10.31 2.76 -11.51
C GLN A 211 9.78 3.95 -10.71
N ARG A 212 8.46 4.21 -10.75
CA ARG A 212 7.84 5.30 -9.99
C ARG A 212 7.95 5.05 -8.49
N ARG A 213 7.76 3.81 -8.04
CA ARG A 213 7.95 3.42 -6.63
C ARG A 213 9.39 3.65 -6.17
N ILE A 214 10.38 3.17 -6.94
CA ILE A 214 11.80 3.36 -6.63
C ILE A 214 12.18 4.85 -6.63
N GLY A 215 11.72 5.59 -7.64
CA GLY A 215 11.98 7.03 -7.74
C GLY A 215 11.40 7.80 -6.56
N ALA A 216 10.13 7.58 -6.22
CA ALA A 216 9.48 8.21 -5.08
C ALA A 216 10.20 7.91 -3.75
N LEU A 217 10.64 6.66 -3.56
CA LEU A 217 11.44 6.27 -2.41
C LEU A 217 12.77 7.05 -2.36
N LEU A 218 13.57 7.03 -3.42
CA LEU A 218 14.87 7.71 -3.44
C LEU A 218 14.74 9.23 -3.29
N ALA A 219 13.69 9.84 -3.84
CA ALA A 219 13.41 11.26 -3.67
C ALA A 219 13.07 11.61 -2.20
N ALA A 220 12.32 10.75 -1.50
CA ALA A 220 11.95 10.96 -0.11
C ALA A 220 13.16 11.00 0.84
N PHE A 221 14.21 10.24 0.53
CA PHE A 221 15.45 10.18 1.31
C PHE A 221 16.40 11.36 1.01
N LYS A 222 16.05 12.29 0.11
CA LYS A 222 16.76 13.57 -0.09
C LYS A 222 18.29 13.46 -0.25
N GLY A 223 18.75 12.40 -0.93
CA GLY A 223 20.18 12.14 -1.17
C GLY A 223 20.89 11.33 -0.09
N GLU A 224 20.17 10.86 0.94
CA GLU A 224 20.67 9.87 1.88
C GLU A 224 20.77 8.47 1.25
N TRP A 225 21.57 7.61 1.90
CA TRP A 225 21.82 6.25 1.44
C TRP A 225 20.66 5.31 1.80
N VAL A 226 20.01 4.78 0.78
CA VAL A 226 18.94 3.77 0.89
C VAL A 226 19.52 2.39 0.63
N ARG A 227 19.24 1.43 1.51
CA ARG A 227 19.69 0.05 1.35
C ARG A 227 18.96 -0.64 0.20
N GLY A 228 19.67 -1.45 -0.58
CA GLY A 228 19.14 -2.09 -1.79
C GLY A 228 17.97 -3.04 -1.54
N ASP A 229 17.88 -3.66 -0.37
CA ASP A 229 16.74 -4.51 -0.02
C ASP A 229 15.45 -3.72 0.23
N LEU A 230 15.52 -2.52 0.83
CA LEU A 230 14.37 -1.62 0.94
C LEU A 230 13.88 -1.20 -0.45
N ILE A 231 14.81 -0.89 -1.36
CA ILE A 231 14.49 -0.60 -2.76
C ILE A 231 13.82 -1.81 -3.41
N GLY A 232 14.36 -3.02 -3.23
CA GLY A 232 13.79 -4.25 -3.77
C GLY A 232 12.38 -4.54 -3.23
N ILE A 233 12.14 -4.31 -1.94
CA ILE A 233 10.83 -4.46 -1.29
C ILE A 233 9.82 -3.47 -1.90
N VAL A 234 10.17 -2.18 -1.97
CA VAL A 234 9.29 -1.16 -2.55
C VAL A 234 9.03 -1.42 -4.03
N ALA A 235 10.06 -1.81 -4.78
CA ALA A 235 9.94 -2.19 -6.19
C ALA A 235 9.05 -3.43 -6.40
N SER A 236 8.96 -4.33 -5.43
CA SER A 236 8.17 -5.57 -5.51
C SER A 236 6.79 -5.46 -4.88
N ALA A 237 6.44 -4.31 -4.32
CA ALA A 237 5.25 -4.16 -3.47
C ALA A 237 3.88 -4.51 -4.09
N LYS A 238 3.68 -4.28 -5.38
CA LYS A 238 2.46 -4.70 -6.11
C LYS A 238 2.66 -5.89 -7.04
N GLU A 239 3.87 -6.04 -7.54
CA GLU A 239 4.24 -7.06 -8.52
C GLU A 239 5.70 -7.41 -8.25
N TYR A 240 6.01 -8.70 -8.13
CA TYR A 240 7.37 -9.19 -7.92
C TYR A 240 8.30 -8.71 -9.03
N GLN A 241 9.44 -8.12 -8.66
CA GLN A 241 10.45 -7.65 -9.60
C GLN A 241 11.75 -8.43 -9.41
N GLU A 242 12.02 -9.40 -10.29
CA GLU A 242 13.24 -10.21 -10.26
C GLU A 242 14.51 -9.34 -10.43
N ASP A 243 14.47 -8.38 -11.36
CA ASP A 243 15.57 -7.44 -11.63
C ASP A 243 15.13 -5.99 -11.32
N TRP A 244 14.91 -5.71 -10.04
CA TRP A 244 14.62 -4.35 -9.57
C TRP A 244 15.80 -3.40 -9.87
N GLN A 245 17.02 -3.92 -9.98
CA GLN A 245 18.20 -3.14 -10.33
C GLN A 245 18.10 -2.57 -11.74
N ARG A 246 17.49 -3.30 -12.70
CA ARG A 246 17.15 -2.75 -14.02
C ARG A 246 16.17 -1.59 -13.90
N ARG A 247 15.11 -1.74 -13.09
CA ARG A 247 14.12 -0.66 -12.87
C ARG A 247 14.75 0.58 -12.27
N LEU A 248 15.71 0.42 -11.36
CA LEU A 248 16.54 1.50 -10.85
C LEU A 248 17.40 2.14 -11.96
N ARG A 249 18.05 1.34 -12.82
CA ARG A 249 18.87 1.85 -13.94
C ARG A 249 18.03 2.61 -14.96
N ASP A 250 16.79 2.20 -15.22
CA ASP A 250 15.86 2.87 -16.13
C ASP A 250 15.63 4.34 -15.71
N LEU A 251 15.67 4.66 -14.41
CA LEU A 251 15.54 6.06 -13.94
C LEU A 251 16.62 6.98 -14.51
N ARG A 252 17.81 6.45 -14.81
CA ARG A 252 18.91 7.23 -15.41
C ARG A 252 18.58 7.70 -16.83
N PHE A 253 17.63 7.07 -17.51
CA PHE A 253 17.11 7.54 -18.80
C PHE A 253 16.37 8.86 -18.68
N PHE A 254 15.85 9.17 -17.50
CA PHE A 254 15.10 10.39 -17.23
C PHE A 254 15.94 11.49 -16.58
N GLY A 255 17.27 11.34 -16.57
CA GLY A 255 18.19 12.35 -16.02
C GLY A 255 18.50 12.18 -14.53
N TRP A 256 18.02 11.11 -13.89
CA TRP A 256 18.39 10.81 -12.51
C TRP A 256 19.87 10.47 -12.40
N LYS A 257 20.55 11.06 -11.42
CA LYS A 257 21.90 10.65 -11.02
C LYS A 257 21.81 9.84 -9.74
N ILE A 258 22.10 8.54 -9.86
CA ILE A 258 22.00 7.58 -8.75
C ILE A 258 23.39 7.01 -8.50
N GLU A 259 23.94 7.27 -7.33
CA GLU A 259 25.19 6.71 -6.86
C GLU A 259 24.95 5.36 -6.18
N HIS A 260 25.99 4.53 -6.15
CA HIS A 260 25.97 3.20 -5.59
C HIS A 260 27.24 2.98 -4.78
N GLN A 261 27.12 2.34 -3.62
CA GLN A 261 28.26 1.85 -2.85
C GLN A 261 27.94 0.51 -2.19
N ASN A 262 28.96 -0.33 -2.07
CA ASN A 262 28.90 -1.54 -1.25
C ASN A 262 29.51 -1.25 0.12
N ARG A 263 28.83 -1.67 1.18
CA ARG A 263 29.37 -1.65 2.53
C ARG A 263 29.68 -3.07 2.98
N TYR A 264 30.90 -3.23 3.47
CA TYR A 264 31.44 -4.48 3.99
C TYR A 264 31.34 -4.45 5.53
N ASN A 265 31.21 -5.62 6.15
CA ASN A 265 31.20 -5.80 7.62
C ASN A 265 29.96 -5.26 8.37
N GLU A 266 28.86 -4.93 7.70
CA GLU A 266 27.56 -4.66 8.36
C GLU A 266 26.76 -5.96 8.64
N GLY A 267 27.46 -7.05 8.94
CA GLY A 267 26.92 -8.40 9.14
C GLY A 267 27.54 -9.45 8.21
N ALA A 268 26.88 -10.60 8.07
CA ALA A 268 27.40 -11.76 7.32
C ALA A 268 27.37 -11.61 5.78
N ARG A 269 26.87 -10.49 5.24
CA ARG A 269 26.72 -10.26 3.79
C ARG A 269 27.14 -8.83 3.41
N VAL A 270 27.71 -8.68 2.22
CA VAL A 270 27.95 -7.37 1.59
C VAL A 270 26.60 -6.71 1.30
N ARG A 271 26.45 -5.43 1.65
CA ARG A 271 25.20 -4.69 1.47
C ARG A 271 25.39 -3.58 0.44
N ALA A 272 24.50 -3.55 -0.56
CA ALA A 272 24.46 -2.48 -1.55
C ALA A 272 23.58 -1.32 -1.04
N TYR A 273 24.06 -0.10 -1.25
CA TYR A 273 23.37 1.14 -0.93
C TYR A 273 23.33 2.05 -2.16
N TYR A 274 22.25 2.82 -2.27
CA TYR A 274 22.01 3.74 -3.38
C TYR A 274 21.54 5.08 -2.85
N ARG A 275 21.88 6.16 -3.55
CA ARG A 275 21.33 7.49 -3.27
C ARG A 275 21.09 8.24 -4.57
N ALA A 276 20.03 9.04 -4.63
CA ALA A 276 19.80 9.96 -5.75
C ALA A 276 20.44 11.31 -5.43
N THR A 277 21.45 11.71 -6.20
CA THR A 277 22.09 13.04 -6.10
C THR A 277 21.44 14.06 -7.02
N VAL A 278 20.77 13.58 -8.07
CA VAL A 278 19.89 14.40 -8.91
C VAL A 278 18.58 13.64 -9.08
N VAL A 279 17.49 14.32 -8.73
CA VAL A 279 16.11 13.86 -8.86
C VAL A 279 15.45 14.70 -9.94
N THR A 280 14.79 14.04 -10.90
CA THR A 280 14.06 14.70 -11.98
C THR A 280 12.63 14.18 -12.02
N GLU A 281 11.72 14.96 -12.62
CA GLU A 281 10.35 14.52 -12.82
C GLU A 281 10.29 13.30 -13.74
N LEU A 282 9.48 12.32 -13.34
CA LEU A 282 9.24 11.12 -14.15
C LEU A 282 8.09 11.38 -15.12
N PRO A 283 8.17 10.85 -16.35
CA PRO A 283 7.10 10.99 -17.33
C PRO A 283 5.80 10.32 -16.84
N GLU A 284 4.66 10.77 -17.37
CA GLU A 284 3.36 10.17 -17.06
C GLU A 284 3.32 8.68 -17.46
N ASN A 285 3.85 8.33 -18.65
CA ASN A 285 3.92 6.95 -19.12
C ASN A 285 5.37 6.45 -19.19
N ILE A 286 5.85 5.91 -18.07
CA ILE A 286 7.23 5.41 -17.94
C ILE A 286 7.56 4.30 -18.95
N PRO A 287 6.74 3.24 -19.13
CA PRO A 287 7.07 2.15 -20.06
C PRO A 287 7.25 2.61 -21.51
N THR A 288 6.45 3.57 -21.96
CA THR A 288 6.55 4.11 -23.32
C THR A 288 7.81 4.97 -23.47
N ALA A 289 8.14 5.79 -22.47
CA ALA A 289 9.34 6.60 -22.48
C ALA A 289 10.62 5.74 -22.46
N ILE A 290 10.65 4.63 -21.68
CA ILE A 290 11.77 3.68 -21.69
C ILE A 290 11.97 3.08 -23.08
N ARG A 291 10.90 2.57 -23.71
CA ARG A 291 10.97 1.96 -25.04
C ARG A 291 11.48 2.94 -26.10
N ALA A 292 11.04 4.20 -26.04
CA ALA A 292 11.50 5.25 -26.95
C ALA A 292 13.01 5.53 -26.77
N GLU A 293 13.47 5.61 -25.52
CA GLU A 293 14.88 5.84 -25.22
C GLU A 293 15.77 4.65 -25.59
N GLU A 294 15.34 3.41 -25.30
CA GLU A 294 16.05 2.19 -25.71
C GLU A 294 16.20 2.13 -27.24
N ALA A 295 15.13 2.46 -27.99
CA ALA A 295 15.17 2.51 -29.44
C ALA A 295 16.14 3.60 -29.96
N ARG A 296 16.14 4.80 -29.35
CA ARG A 296 17.06 5.89 -29.68
C ARG A 296 18.51 5.48 -29.49
N ARG A 297 18.84 4.86 -28.35
CA ARG A 297 20.19 4.36 -28.05
C ARG A 297 20.63 3.26 -29.00
N ARG A 298 19.72 2.34 -29.38
CA ARG A 298 20.01 1.29 -30.35
C ARG A 298 20.38 1.88 -31.71
N ARG A 299 19.63 2.89 -32.18
CA ARG A 299 19.92 3.61 -33.44
C ARG A 299 21.27 4.34 -33.40
N ALA A 300 21.57 5.01 -32.30
CA ALA A 300 22.85 5.70 -32.12
C ALA A 300 24.04 4.72 -32.15
N ARG A 301 23.92 3.56 -31.49
CA ARG A 301 24.94 2.50 -31.54
C ARG A 301 25.11 1.91 -32.93
N SER A 302 24.02 1.63 -33.65
CA SER A 302 24.13 1.13 -35.02
C SER A 302 24.76 2.16 -35.97
N ALA A 303 24.53 3.45 -35.75
CA ALA A 303 25.16 4.50 -36.53
C ALA A 303 26.67 4.58 -36.25
N SER A 304 27.10 4.49 -34.98
CA SER A 304 28.53 4.51 -34.65
C SER A 304 29.31 3.29 -35.18
N THR A 305 28.66 2.13 -35.31
CA THR A 305 29.30 0.91 -35.83
C THR A 305 29.40 0.88 -37.36
N LEU A 306 28.71 1.79 -38.07
CA LEU A 306 28.79 1.91 -39.53
C LEU A 306 29.84 2.95 -39.98
N GLU A 307 30.40 3.71 -39.05
CA GLU A 307 31.42 4.75 -39.29
C GLU A 307 32.85 4.29 -38.97
N ASP A 308 33.01 3.10 -38.37
CA ASP A 308 34.29 2.39 -38.13
C ASP A 308 34.50 1.28 -39.17
#